data_AF-A0A813GSF6-F1
#
_entry.id   AF-A0A813GSF6-F1
#
_cell.length_a   1.000
_cell.length_b   1.000
_cell.length_c   1.000
_cell.angle_alpha   90.00
_cell.angle_beta   90.00
_cell.angle_gamma   90.00
#
_symmetry.space_group_name_H-M   'P 1'
#
loop_
_entity.id
_entity.type
_entity.pdbx_description
1 polymer ?
#
loop_
_entity_poly.entity_id
_entity_poly.type
_entity_poly.pdbx_seq_one_letter_code
_entity_poly.pdbx_strand_id
1 'polypeptide(L)'
;MTNSKDNQVLFFDTFSGERLIGQMGIRDKEWDTPWTCPCGWPVIGMWAANKGFDGSDINACCTLVSESGALLASGDDDRQVKLYRFPAVAEDQGFRAYDAHAGHVTGVCFARVPPAAPPPVAVSRGRAAGAVVAPAPVQPKQTRAGWQLLSVAGDDHVLLQ
;
A
#
# COMPACT_ATOMS: atom_id res chain seq x y z
N MET A 1 -9.47 15.36 -0.98
CA MET A 1 -10.52 14.53 -0.35
C MET A 1 -10.06 14.17 1.05
N THR A 2 -10.98 14.07 2.01
CA THR A 2 -10.66 13.60 3.37
C THR A 2 -11.65 12.52 3.81
N ASN A 3 -11.18 11.60 4.64
CA ASN A 3 -12.02 10.67 5.40
C ASN A 3 -12.00 11.05 6.88
N SER A 4 -13.09 10.73 7.57
CA SER A 4 -13.23 10.89 9.01
C SER A 4 -13.84 9.63 9.62
N LYS A 5 -13.63 9.46 10.93
CA LYS A 5 -14.03 8.26 11.69
C LYS A 5 -15.55 8.09 11.85
N ASP A 6 -16.31 9.14 11.55
CA ASP A 6 -17.77 9.13 11.45
C ASP A 6 -18.27 8.75 10.03
N ASN A 7 -17.41 8.13 9.23
CA ASN A 7 -17.70 7.60 7.88
C ASN A 7 -18.12 8.67 6.87
N GLN A 8 -17.56 9.88 6.97
CA GLN A 8 -17.80 10.93 5.99
C GLN A 8 -16.67 11.03 4.97
N VAL A 9 -17.06 11.26 3.72
CA VAL A 9 -16.17 11.64 2.63
C VAL A 9 -16.42 13.10 2.30
N LEU A 10 -15.42 13.94 2.53
CA LEU A 10 -15.51 15.39 2.30
C LEU A 10 -14.51 15.85 1.24
N PHE A 11 -14.89 16.90 0.54
CA PHE A 11 -14.09 17.53 -0.51
C PHE A 11 -13.91 19.01 -0.23
N PHE A 12 -12.73 19.52 -0.57
CA PHE A 12 -12.33 20.90 -0.31
C PHE A 12 -11.58 21.43 -1.53
N ASP A 13 -11.74 22.72 -1.78
CA ASP A 13 -10.87 23.44 -2.71
C ASP A 13 -9.51 23.69 -2.05
N THR A 14 -8.42 23.38 -2.74
CA THR A 14 -7.07 23.46 -2.17
C THR A 14 -6.54 24.90 -2.08
N PHE A 15 -7.11 25.83 -2.85
CA PHE A 15 -6.67 27.23 -2.85
C PHE A 15 -7.46 28.07 -1.84
N SER A 16 -8.78 27.93 -1.81
CA SER A 16 -9.65 28.67 -0.88
C SER A 16 -9.84 27.99 0.47
N GLY A 17 -9.63 26.67 0.55
CA GLY A 17 -9.92 25.87 1.74
C GLY A 17 -11.42 25.63 1.97
N GLU A 18 -12.29 26.12 1.09
CA GLU A 18 -13.73 25.98 1.24
C GLU A 18 -14.18 24.54 0.97
N ARG A 19 -15.19 24.09 1.73
CA ARG A 19 -15.80 22.78 1.53
C ARG A 19 -16.65 22.79 0.28
N LEU A 20 -16.34 21.88 -0.64
CA LEU A 20 -17.13 21.66 -1.85
C LEU A 20 -18.34 20.78 -1.50
N ILE A 21 -19.55 21.34 -1.61
CA ILE A 21 -20.81 20.66 -1.23
C ILE A 21 -21.41 19.89 -2.42
N GLY A 22 -21.11 20.30 -3.65
CA GLY A 22 -21.63 19.67 -4.86
C GLY A 22 -20.86 18.42 -5.25
N GLN A 23 -21.43 17.23 -5.00
CA GLN A 23 -20.80 15.94 -5.33
C GLN A 23 -20.66 15.70 -6.85
N MET A 24 -21.58 16.23 -7.66
CA MET A 24 -21.63 15.98 -9.11
C MET A 24 -20.36 16.46 -9.84
N GLY A 25 -19.74 17.55 -9.40
CA GLY A 25 -18.52 18.09 -10.02
C GLY A 25 -17.23 17.38 -9.62
N ILE A 26 -17.29 16.44 -8.66
CA ILE A 26 -16.10 15.82 -8.05
C ILE A 26 -16.13 14.30 -8.22
N ARG A 27 -17.30 13.73 -8.47
CA ARG A 27 -17.51 12.28 -8.68
C ARG A 27 -16.53 11.68 -9.69
N ASP A 28 -16.35 12.35 -10.82
CA ASP A 28 -15.56 11.87 -11.95
C ASP A 28 -14.16 12.50 -11.99
N LYS A 29 -13.73 13.11 -10.87
CA LYS A 29 -12.42 13.75 -10.79
C LYS A 29 -11.33 12.69 -10.65
N GLU A 30 -10.37 12.74 -11.57
CA GLU A 30 -9.13 11.99 -11.44
C GLU A 30 -8.25 12.63 -10.35
N TRP A 31 -7.63 11.78 -9.52
CA TRP A 31 -6.75 12.20 -8.44
C TRP A 31 -5.29 12.06 -8.88
N ASP A 32 -4.51 13.13 -8.74
CA ASP A 32 -3.11 13.15 -9.17
C ASP A 32 -2.20 12.24 -8.34
N THR A 33 -2.54 12.05 -7.06
CA THR A 33 -1.77 11.23 -6.13
C THR A 33 -2.41 9.85 -5.97
N PRO A 34 -1.64 8.84 -5.54
CA PRO A 34 -2.19 7.57 -5.12
C PRO A 34 -3.36 7.76 -4.16
N TRP A 35 -4.45 7.04 -4.42
CA TRP A 35 -5.57 6.97 -3.49
C TRP A 35 -5.14 6.32 -2.19
N THR A 36 -5.38 7.01 -1.06
CA THR A 36 -5.01 6.55 0.30
C THR A 36 -6.17 6.53 1.28
N CYS A 37 -7.36 6.93 0.85
CA CYS A 37 -8.56 7.08 1.68
C CYS A 37 -9.32 5.74 1.80
N PRO A 38 -9.40 5.09 2.97
CA PRO A 38 -10.10 3.81 3.09
C PRO A 38 -11.58 3.89 2.69
N CYS A 39 -12.21 5.06 2.85
CA CYS A 39 -13.60 5.28 2.47
C CYS A 39 -13.69 6.03 1.14
N GLY A 40 -14.23 5.35 0.13
CA GLY A 40 -14.68 5.98 -1.11
C GLY A 40 -14.99 4.98 -2.21
N TRP A 41 -15.62 5.47 -3.27
CA TRP A 41 -16.16 4.62 -4.33
C TRP A 41 -15.14 3.66 -4.97
N PRO A 42 -13.93 4.09 -5.40
CA PRO A 42 -13.03 3.20 -6.14
C PRO A 42 -12.37 2.10 -5.29
N VAL A 43 -12.58 2.12 -3.97
CA VAL A 43 -12.02 1.15 -3.02
C VAL A 43 -13.09 0.41 -2.22
N ILE A 44 -14.39 0.71 -2.40
CA ILE A 44 -15.46 0.21 -1.54
C ILE A 44 -15.56 -1.32 -1.50
N GLY A 45 -15.19 -2.00 -2.59
CA GLY A 45 -15.20 -3.45 -2.69
C GLY A 45 -14.24 -4.14 -1.72
N MET A 46 -13.19 -3.45 -1.26
CA MET A 46 -12.28 -4.03 -0.26
C MET A 46 -12.97 -4.26 1.09
N TRP A 47 -13.97 -3.45 1.44
CA TRP A 47 -14.76 -3.65 2.66
C TRP A 47 -15.73 -4.82 2.50
N ALA A 48 -16.46 -4.85 1.39
CA ALA A 48 -17.44 -5.90 1.11
C ALA A 48 -16.81 -7.29 0.98
N ALA A 49 -15.59 -7.37 0.43
CA ALA A 49 -14.86 -8.63 0.28
C ALA A 49 -14.43 -9.25 1.63
N ASN A 50 -14.30 -8.44 2.69
CA ASN A 50 -13.91 -8.88 4.03
C ASN A 50 -15.15 -9.00 4.92
N LYS A 51 -15.79 -10.18 4.90
CA LYS A 51 -17.02 -10.42 5.66
C LYS A 51 -16.81 -10.22 7.15
N GLY A 52 -17.68 -9.42 7.76
CA GLY A 52 -17.62 -9.12 9.19
C GLY A 52 -16.80 -7.89 9.52
N PHE A 53 -16.12 -7.27 8.55
CA PHE A 53 -15.44 -6.01 8.76
C PHE A 53 -16.47 -4.89 8.97
N ASP A 54 -16.23 -4.05 9.98
CA ASP A 54 -16.94 -2.80 10.22
C ASP A 54 -16.12 -1.60 9.75
N GLY A 55 -16.59 -0.37 10.03
CA GLY A 55 -15.91 0.85 9.56
C GLY A 55 -14.55 1.16 10.22
N SER A 56 -14.05 0.29 11.09
CA SER A 56 -12.77 0.46 11.79
C SER A 56 -11.70 -0.57 11.39
N ASP A 57 -12.07 -1.71 10.83
CA ASP A 57 -11.12 -2.81 10.60
C ASP A 57 -10.07 -2.53 9.53
N ILE A 58 -10.34 -1.65 8.55
CA ILE A 58 -9.35 -1.22 7.55
C ILE A 58 -8.79 0.14 7.95
N ASN A 59 -7.52 0.13 8.35
CA ASN A 59 -6.83 1.30 8.87
C ASN A 59 -6.19 2.15 7.79
N ALA A 60 -5.68 1.51 6.73
CA ALA A 60 -4.92 2.18 5.69
C ALA A 60 -5.13 1.52 4.34
N CYS A 61 -5.05 2.32 3.28
CA CYS A 61 -4.95 1.80 1.93
C CYS A 61 -3.99 2.63 1.08
N CYS A 62 -3.49 2.05 0.00
CA CYS A 62 -2.67 2.76 -0.98
C CYS A 62 -2.86 2.11 -2.34
N THR A 63 -2.91 2.92 -3.39
CA THR A 63 -2.95 2.43 -4.77
C THR A 63 -1.60 2.54 -5.44
N LEU A 64 -1.40 1.69 -6.43
CA LEU A 64 -0.30 1.79 -7.39
C LEU A 64 -0.90 1.74 -8.78
N VAL A 65 -0.70 2.79 -9.57
CA VAL A 65 -1.08 2.82 -10.98
C VAL A 65 0.19 2.78 -11.82
N SER A 66 0.27 1.83 -12.74
CA SER A 66 1.40 1.64 -13.65
C SER A 66 0.90 1.35 -15.07
N GLU A 67 1.79 1.38 -16.05
CA GLU A 67 1.48 0.97 -17.43
C GLU A 67 0.96 -0.48 -17.53
N SER A 68 1.39 -1.33 -16.60
CA SER A 68 1.01 -2.75 -16.56
C SER A 68 -0.33 -3.03 -15.85
N GLY A 69 -0.96 -1.98 -15.30
CA GLY A 69 -2.20 -2.07 -14.55
C GLY A 69 -2.12 -1.38 -13.19
N ALA A 70 -3.23 -1.47 -12.45
CA ALA A 70 -3.39 -0.82 -11.16
C ALA A 70 -3.74 -1.81 -10.04
N LEU A 71 -3.19 -1.55 -8.85
CA LEU A 71 -3.36 -2.36 -7.65
C LEU A 71 -3.80 -1.49 -6.48
N LEU A 72 -4.48 -2.12 -5.53
CA LEU A 72 -4.86 -1.54 -4.24
C LEU A 72 -4.29 -2.44 -3.14
N ALA A 73 -3.60 -1.85 -2.17
CA ALA A 73 -3.22 -2.50 -0.92
C ALA A 73 -4.10 -1.96 0.22
N SER A 74 -4.54 -2.83 1.12
CA SER A 74 -5.15 -2.46 2.40
C SER A 74 -4.34 -3.04 3.56
N GLY A 75 -4.31 -2.34 4.69
CA GLY A 75 -3.82 -2.84 5.98
C GLY A 75 -4.95 -2.82 6.99
N ASP A 76 -5.07 -3.90 7.78
CA ASP A 76 -6.20 -4.13 8.68
C ASP A 76 -5.82 -4.54 10.11
N ASP A 77 -6.85 -4.62 10.96
CA ASP A 77 -6.74 -5.04 12.38
C ASP A 77 -6.44 -6.54 12.54
N ASP A 78 -6.76 -7.34 11.53
CA ASP A 78 -6.37 -8.75 11.39
C ASP A 78 -4.86 -8.93 11.16
N ARG A 79 -4.11 -7.83 11.15
CA ARG A 79 -2.63 -7.79 11.06
C ARG A 79 -2.13 -8.18 9.68
N GLN A 80 -3.02 -8.11 8.70
CA GLN A 80 -2.75 -8.49 7.33
C GLN A 80 -2.60 -7.29 6.42
N VAL A 81 -1.87 -7.51 5.34
CA VAL A 81 -1.94 -6.68 4.15
C VAL A 81 -2.62 -7.46 3.05
N LYS A 82 -3.63 -6.85 2.43
CA LYS A 82 -4.40 -7.48 1.35
C LYS A 82 -4.21 -6.71 0.05
N LEU A 83 -3.99 -7.44 -1.05
CA LEU A 83 -3.79 -6.91 -2.39
C LEU A 83 -4.98 -7.23 -3.30
N TYR A 84 -5.54 -6.18 -3.90
CA TYR A 84 -6.69 -6.20 -4.81
C TYR A 84 -6.29 -5.60 -6.17
N ARG A 85 -7.08 -5.90 -7.21
CA ARG A 85 -7.05 -5.12 -8.45
C ARG A 85 -7.73 -3.77 -8.20
N PHE A 86 -7.21 -2.71 -8.81
CA PHE A 86 -7.82 -1.38 -8.72
C PHE A 86 -8.45 -0.99 -10.08
N PRO A 87 -9.65 -0.37 -10.09
CA PRO A 87 -10.51 -0.06 -8.94
C PRO A 87 -11.14 -1.32 -8.32
N ALA A 88 -11.34 -1.30 -7.00
CA ALA A 88 -11.95 -2.38 -6.23
C ALA A 88 -13.38 -1.97 -5.85
N VAL A 89 -14.34 -2.27 -6.73
CA VAL A 89 -15.76 -1.86 -6.58
C VAL A 89 -16.72 -3.04 -6.41
N ALA A 90 -16.28 -4.25 -6.75
CA ALA A 90 -17.13 -5.44 -6.67
C ALA A 90 -17.30 -5.89 -5.21
N GLU A 91 -18.47 -6.40 -4.86
CA GLU A 91 -18.74 -6.95 -3.52
C GLU A 91 -17.93 -8.22 -3.23
N ASP A 92 -17.74 -9.06 -4.26
CA ASP A 92 -16.97 -10.30 -4.23
C ASP A 92 -15.53 -10.11 -4.74
N GLN A 93 -14.98 -8.90 -4.59
CA GLN A 93 -13.64 -8.56 -5.06
C GLN A 93 -12.59 -9.53 -4.48
N GLY A 94 -11.97 -10.31 -5.36
CA GLY A 94 -10.90 -11.22 -4.95
C GLY A 94 -9.64 -10.46 -4.50
N PHE A 95 -8.93 -11.04 -3.53
CA PHE A 95 -7.69 -10.51 -3.00
C PHE A 95 -6.68 -11.58 -2.63
N ARG A 96 -5.43 -11.17 -2.44
CA ARG A 96 -4.37 -11.97 -1.81
C ARG A 96 -4.05 -11.36 -0.44
N ALA A 97 -4.13 -12.16 0.61
CA ALA A 97 -3.76 -11.75 1.96
C ALA A 97 -2.34 -12.21 2.32
N TYR A 98 -1.64 -11.38 3.08
CA TYR A 98 -0.31 -11.65 3.60
C TYR A 98 -0.30 -11.26 5.07
N ASP A 99 0.12 -12.18 5.93
CA ASP A 99 0.40 -11.85 7.33
C ASP A 99 1.60 -10.90 7.36
N ALA A 100 1.39 -9.70 7.90
CA ALA A 100 2.37 -8.62 7.79
C ALA A 100 3.02 -8.30 9.13
N HIS A 101 2.21 -8.11 10.18
CA HIS A 101 2.68 -7.64 11.49
C HIS A 101 2.13 -8.48 12.63
N ALA A 102 2.72 -8.32 13.82
CA ALA A 102 2.21 -8.97 15.03
C ALA A 102 0.99 -8.23 15.64
N GLY A 103 0.76 -6.98 15.21
CA GLY A 103 -0.37 -6.12 15.60
C GLY A 103 -1.03 -5.47 14.37
N HIS A 104 -1.92 -4.50 14.61
CA HIS A 104 -2.70 -3.86 13.54
C HIS A 104 -1.79 -3.17 12.52
N VAL A 105 -2.11 -3.33 11.23
CA VAL A 105 -1.39 -2.65 10.17
C VAL A 105 -1.98 -1.25 10.03
N THR A 106 -1.26 -0.24 10.52
CA THR A 106 -1.74 1.15 10.57
C THR A 106 -1.34 1.98 9.35
N GLY A 107 -0.47 1.45 8.50
CA GLY A 107 -0.02 2.13 7.28
C GLY A 107 0.39 1.15 6.19
N VAL A 108 0.11 1.49 4.93
CA VAL A 108 0.60 0.75 3.76
C VAL A 108 0.98 1.74 2.66
N CYS A 109 2.05 1.46 1.93
CA CYS A 109 2.44 2.25 0.76
C CYS A 109 3.23 1.43 -0.26
N PHE A 110 3.10 1.79 -1.52
CA PHE A 110 3.99 1.28 -2.56
C PHE A 110 5.23 2.15 -2.68
N ALA A 111 6.40 1.53 -2.65
CA ALA A 111 7.67 2.20 -2.87
C ALA A 111 8.34 1.71 -4.16
N ARG A 112 8.89 2.66 -4.91
CA ARG A 112 9.74 2.34 -6.05
C ARG A 112 11.11 1.94 -5.51
N VAL A 113 11.51 0.73 -5.77
CA VAL A 113 12.88 0.28 -5.55
C VAL A 113 13.68 0.68 -6.78
N PRO A 114 14.69 1.55 -6.66
CA PRO A 114 15.61 1.79 -7.76
C PRO A 114 16.21 0.46 -8.20
N PRO A 115 16.41 0.21 -9.51
CA PRO A 115 17.20 -0.92 -9.94
C PRO A 115 18.55 -0.85 -9.20
N ALA A 116 18.91 -1.93 -8.50
CA ALA A 116 20.14 -1.98 -7.74
C ALA A 116 21.30 -1.55 -8.66
N ALA A 117 22.10 -0.56 -8.22
CA ALA A 117 23.35 -0.27 -8.89
C ALA A 117 24.15 -1.58 -9.04
N PRO A 118 24.82 -1.82 -10.18
CA PRO A 118 25.60 -3.05 -10.35
C PRO A 118 26.57 -3.19 -9.17
N PRO A 119 26.80 -4.41 -8.65
CA PRO A 119 27.67 -4.60 -7.50
C PRO A 119 29.06 -4.04 -7.83
N PRO A 120 29.75 -3.36 -6.90
CA PRO A 120 31.12 -2.92 -7.14
C PRO A 120 31.97 -4.15 -7.46
N VAL A 121 32.67 -4.12 -8.60
CA VAL A 121 33.65 -5.15 -8.94
C VAL A 121 34.72 -5.14 -7.85
N ALA A 122 34.71 -6.15 -6.98
CA ALA A 122 35.74 -6.32 -5.96
C ALA A 122 37.07 -6.68 -6.64
N VAL A 123 37.99 -5.73 -6.74
CA VAL A 123 39.39 -6.01 -7.09
C VAL A 123 40.07 -6.51 -5.81
N SER A 124 40.42 -7.80 -5.78
CA SER A 124 41.11 -8.39 -4.63
C SER A 124 42.60 -8.02 -4.61
N ARG A 125 43.09 -7.56 -3.46
CA ARG A 125 44.50 -7.66 -3.07
C ARG A 125 44.60 -8.18 -1.64
N GLY A 126 45.02 -9.44 -1.50
CA GLY A 126 45.96 -9.91 -0.47
C GLY A 126 45.48 -10.19 0.97
N ARG A 127 45.35 -11.50 1.25
CA ARG A 127 45.75 -12.25 2.47
C ARG A 127 44.83 -12.29 3.71
N ALA A 128 44.04 -13.37 3.74
CA ALA A 128 43.69 -14.29 4.82
C ALA A 128 43.62 -13.81 6.30
N ALA A 129 42.38 -13.76 6.83
CA ALA A 129 42.02 -14.28 8.17
C ALA A 129 40.50 -14.59 8.16
N GLY A 130 40.09 -15.67 8.84
CA GLY A 130 38.80 -16.35 8.64
C GLY A 130 37.54 -15.49 8.84
N ALA A 131 36.59 -15.62 7.91
CA ALA A 131 35.28 -14.99 7.96
C ALA A 131 34.22 -16.01 8.43
N VAL A 132 33.53 -15.69 9.52
CA VAL A 132 32.26 -16.34 9.87
C VAL A 132 31.26 -15.99 8.77
N VAL A 133 30.76 -17.00 8.06
CA VAL A 133 29.74 -16.81 7.03
C VAL A 133 28.43 -16.46 7.74
N ALA A 134 28.10 -15.17 7.79
CA ALA A 134 26.73 -14.75 8.07
C ALA A 134 25.82 -15.36 6.98
N PRO A 135 24.61 -15.84 7.33
CA PRO A 135 23.67 -16.30 6.33
C PRO A 135 23.42 -15.16 5.34
N ALA A 136 23.51 -15.47 4.04
CA ALA A 136 23.29 -14.50 2.98
C ALA A 136 21.97 -13.76 3.21
N PRO A 137 21.92 -12.42 3.11
CA PRO A 137 20.66 -11.71 3.20
C PRO A 137 19.71 -12.26 2.13
N VAL A 138 18.53 -12.71 2.56
CA VAL A 138 17.47 -13.20 1.67
C VAL A 138 17.18 -12.08 0.69
N GLN A 139 17.52 -12.28 -0.58
CA GLN A 139 17.32 -11.29 -1.63
C GLN A 139 15.82 -11.05 -1.81
N PRO A 140 15.32 -9.80 -1.68
CA PRO A 140 14.54 -9.19 -2.71
C PRO A 140 13.76 -10.02 -3.71
N LYS A 141 12.69 -10.78 -3.42
CA LYS A 141 11.83 -11.23 -4.54
C LYS A 141 11.14 -10.01 -5.13
N GLN A 142 11.76 -9.43 -6.17
CA GLN A 142 11.27 -8.27 -6.88
C GLN A 142 10.00 -8.64 -7.64
N THR A 143 8.95 -7.82 -7.52
CA THR A 143 7.91 -7.81 -8.54
C THR A 143 8.52 -7.23 -9.83
N ARG A 144 8.08 -7.71 -10.99
CA ARG A 144 8.68 -7.50 -12.32
C ARG A 144 8.79 -6.02 -12.76
N ALA A 145 8.28 -5.07 -11.98
CA ALA A 145 8.22 -3.64 -12.27
C ALA A 145 8.98 -2.75 -11.27
N GLY A 146 9.81 -3.31 -10.37
CA GLY A 146 10.63 -2.51 -9.45
C GLY A 146 9.85 -1.82 -8.33
N TRP A 147 8.64 -2.30 -8.02
CA TRP A 147 7.83 -1.81 -6.91
C TRP A 147 7.79 -2.83 -5.78
N GLN A 148 7.81 -2.34 -4.54
CA GLN A 148 7.62 -3.13 -3.32
C GLN A 148 6.47 -2.56 -2.50
N LEU A 149 5.79 -3.44 -1.77
CA LEU A 149 4.76 -3.07 -0.83
C LEU A 149 5.36 -2.98 0.57
N LEU A 150 5.26 -1.79 1.16
CA LEU A 150 5.64 -1.51 2.53
C LEU A 150 4.40 -1.47 3.41
N SER A 151 4.54 -1.94 4.63
CA SER A 151 3.51 -1.87 5.67
C SER A 151 4.11 -1.41 6.99
N VAL A 152 3.29 -0.75 7.80
CA VAL A 152 3.70 -0.13 9.06
C VAL A 152 2.76 -0.58 10.18
N ALA A 153 3.32 -0.90 11.34
CA ALA A 153 2.62 -1.08 12.59
C ALA A 153 3.44 -0.43 13.72
N GLY A 154 3.02 0.73 14.23
CA GLY A 154 3.84 1.52 15.15
C GLY A 154 5.13 2.00 14.50
N ASP A 155 6.29 1.67 15.11
CA ASP A 155 7.62 1.98 14.59
C ASP A 155 8.17 0.89 13.63
N ASP A 156 7.46 -0.23 13.48
CA ASP A 156 7.91 -1.37 12.68
C ASP A 156 7.51 -1.20 11.20
N HIS A 157 8.47 -1.43 10.30
CA HIS A 157 8.28 -1.42 8.85
C HIS A 157 8.61 -2.78 8.25
N VAL A 158 7.66 -3.37 7.52
CA VAL A 158 7.84 -4.67 6.85
C VAL A 158 7.68 -4.53 5.34
N LEU A 159 8.65 -5.09 4.62
CA LEU A 159 8.61 -5.28 3.17
C LEU A 159 7.93 -6.60 2.83
N LEU A 160 6.85 -6.55 2.08
CA LEU A 160 6.16 -7.74 1.57
C LEU A 160 6.72 -8.10 0.19
N GLN A 161 7.21 -9.33 0.05
CA GLN A 161 7.88 -9.88 -1.13
C GLN A 161 7.02 -10.90 -1.87
#